data_AF-A0A8T4J7Z4-F1
#
_entry.id   AF-A0A8T4J7Z4-F1
#
_cell.length_a   1.000
_cell.length_b   1.000
_cell.length_c   1.000
_cell.angle_alpha   90.00
_cell.angle_beta   90.00
_cell.angle_gamma   90.00
#
_symmetry.space_group_name_H-M   'P 1'
#
loop_
_entity.id
_entity.type
_entity.pdbx_description
1 polymer ?
#
loop_
_entity_poly.entity_id
_entity_poly.type
_entity_poly.pdbx_seq_one_letter_code
_entity_poly.pdbx_strand_id
1 'polypeptide(L)'
;GGGGGDERADTKGTTEYKGRPAVRITSTQGEATLTMLVSAKGKPYPLALSSATSEGKDVLGLSGFDKPVPKKTPSADDTISVKELTRKLESEQGGQEGGQPDRQDV
;
A
#
# COMPACT_ATOMS: atom_id res chain seq x y z
N GLY A 1 -15.63 21.30 -21.84
CA GLY A 1 -15.78 19.86 -22.09
C GLY A 1 -14.51 19.33 -22.71
N GLY A 2 -14.25 18.04 -22.51
CA GLY A 2 -13.28 17.25 -23.29
C GLY A 2 -11.90 17.10 -22.67
N GLY A 3 -11.59 15.89 -22.20
CA GLY A 3 -10.26 15.49 -21.74
C GLY A 3 -10.23 14.04 -21.23
N GLY A 4 -10.93 13.13 -21.92
CA GLY A 4 -10.84 11.69 -21.64
C GLY A 4 -9.45 11.20 -22.02
N GLY A 5 -8.57 11.07 -21.02
CA GLY A 5 -7.31 10.35 -21.18
C GLY A 5 -7.62 8.89 -21.42
N ASP A 6 -7.17 8.38 -22.57
CA ASP A 6 -7.23 6.98 -22.97
C ASP A 6 -6.36 6.16 -21.99
N GLU A 7 -6.93 5.76 -20.86
CA GLU A 7 -6.27 4.95 -19.84
C GLU A 7 -6.11 3.52 -20.36
N ARG A 8 -4.98 3.25 -21.02
CA ARG A 8 -4.68 1.94 -21.61
C ARG A 8 -4.15 1.00 -20.54
N ALA A 9 -4.94 -0.02 -20.21
CA ALA A 9 -4.52 -1.12 -19.35
C ALA A 9 -3.83 -2.21 -20.19
N ASP A 10 -2.54 -2.41 -19.96
CA ASP A 10 -1.76 -3.48 -20.59
C ASP A 10 -1.77 -4.73 -19.73
N THR A 11 -2.13 -5.87 -20.33
CA THR A 11 -1.99 -7.17 -19.67
C THR A 11 -0.58 -7.71 -19.92
N LYS A 12 0.26 -7.74 -18.88
CA LYS A 12 1.63 -8.26 -18.95
C LYS A 12 1.73 -9.67 -18.38
N GLY A 13 1.27 -10.65 -19.15
CA GLY A 13 1.51 -12.08 -18.90
C GLY A 13 1.04 -12.60 -17.54
N THR A 14 1.39 -13.86 -17.26
CA THR A 14 1.09 -14.54 -16.00
C THR A 14 2.26 -14.43 -15.02
N THR A 15 1.95 -14.27 -13.74
CA THR A 15 2.88 -14.19 -12.61
C THR A 15 2.28 -14.91 -11.41
N GLU A 16 2.89 -14.80 -10.23
CA GLU A 16 2.36 -15.34 -8.99
C GLU A 16 2.37 -14.27 -7.89
N TYR A 17 1.35 -14.31 -7.02
CA TYR A 17 1.28 -13.47 -5.83
C TYR A 17 0.99 -14.32 -4.60
N LYS A 18 1.97 -14.42 -3.69
CA LYS A 18 1.89 -15.27 -2.49
C LYS A 18 1.45 -16.71 -2.82
N GLY A 19 2.09 -17.31 -3.83
CA GLY A 19 1.81 -18.67 -4.30
C GLY A 19 0.49 -18.84 -5.10
N ARG A 20 -0.21 -17.75 -5.44
CA ARG A 20 -1.42 -17.78 -6.26
C ARG A 20 -1.11 -17.32 -7.69
N PRO A 21 -1.45 -18.10 -8.73
CA PRO A 21 -1.32 -17.67 -10.12
C PRO A 21 -2.11 -16.38 -10.37
N ALA A 22 -1.48 -15.42 -11.03
CA ALA A 22 -2.02 -14.09 -11.24
C ALA A 22 -1.76 -13.57 -12.65
N VAL A 23 -2.68 -12.76 -13.16
CA VAL A 23 -2.50 -11.94 -14.37
C VAL A 23 -2.10 -10.54 -13.92
N ARG A 24 -1.05 -9.99 -14.54
CA ARG A 24 -0.61 -8.61 -14.27
C ARG A 24 -1.28 -7.65 -15.24
N ILE A 25 -1.91 -6.62 -14.70
CA ILE A 25 -2.50 -5.51 -15.44
C ILE A 25 -1.75 -4.23 -15.03
N THR A 26 -1.25 -3.47 -15.99
CA THR A 26 -0.52 -2.23 -15.74
C THR A 26 -1.22 -1.08 -16.44
N SER A 27 -1.31 0.06 -15.78
CA SER A 27 -1.80 1.32 -16.35
C SER A 27 -0.91 2.47 -15.88
N THR A 28 -0.75 3.48 -16.73
CA THR A 28 -0.03 4.71 -16.36
C THR A 28 -1.06 5.83 -16.18
N GLN A 29 -1.01 6.50 -15.03
CA GLN A 29 -1.89 7.61 -14.70
C GLN A 29 -1.06 8.77 -14.16
N GLY A 30 -0.92 9.83 -14.95
CA GLY A 30 0.02 10.92 -14.65
C GLY A 30 1.45 10.42 -14.52
N GLU A 31 2.11 10.75 -13.42
CA GLU A 31 3.49 10.30 -13.10
C GLU A 31 3.53 8.91 -12.44
N ALA A 32 2.37 8.32 -12.14
CA ALA A 32 2.27 7.03 -11.45
C ALA A 32 2.07 5.87 -12.44
N THR A 33 2.79 4.78 -12.19
CA THR A 33 2.47 3.47 -12.79
C THR A 33 1.69 2.63 -11.79
N LEU A 34 0.45 2.29 -12.13
CA LEU A 34 -0.40 1.40 -11.38
C LEU A 34 -0.25 -0.03 -11.89
N THR A 35 -0.10 -0.99 -11.00
CA THR A 35 -0.10 -2.42 -11.33
C THR A 35 -1.08 -3.17 -10.44
N MET A 36 -2.05 -3.83 -11.07
CA MET A 36 -2.99 -4.75 -10.44
C MET A 36 -2.59 -6.19 -10.75
N LEU A 37 -2.51 -7.04 -9.73
CA LEU A 37 -2.42 -8.49 -9.90
C LEU A 37 -3.80 -9.08 -9.67
N VAL A 38 -4.34 -9.82 -10.64
CA VAL A 38 -5.67 -10.44 -10.58
C VAL A 38 -5.52 -11.95 -10.58
N SER A 39 -6.34 -12.69 -9.82
CA SER A 39 -6.29 -14.16 -9.82
C SER A 39 -6.46 -14.72 -11.23
N ALA A 40 -5.51 -15.55 -11.68
CA ALA A 40 -5.58 -16.22 -12.97
C ALA A 40 -6.47 -17.50 -12.94
N LYS A 41 -6.86 -17.94 -11.75
CA LYS A 41 -7.71 -19.12 -11.54
C LYS A 41 -8.95 -18.77 -10.72
N GLY A 42 -10.07 -19.39 -11.06
CA GLY A 42 -11.34 -19.20 -10.34
C GLY A 42 -11.90 -17.78 -10.53
N LYS A 43 -12.43 -17.20 -9.46
CA LYS A 43 -12.98 -15.84 -9.48
C LYS A 43 -11.83 -14.82 -9.62
N PRO A 44 -11.99 -13.77 -10.46
CA PRO A 44 -10.93 -12.81 -10.79
C PRO A 44 -10.72 -11.78 -9.66
N TYR A 45 -10.32 -12.23 -8.48
CA TYR A 45 -10.07 -11.35 -7.35
C TYR A 45 -8.82 -10.50 -7.55
N PRO A 46 -8.86 -9.21 -7.18
CA PRO A 46 -7.64 -8.42 -7.09
C PRO A 46 -6.79 -8.96 -5.94
N LEU A 47 -5.58 -9.39 -6.22
CA LEU A 47 -4.66 -9.98 -5.25
C LEU A 47 -3.70 -8.95 -4.67
N ALA A 48 -3.30 -7.98 -5.49
CA ALA A 48 -2.48 -6.86 -5.08
C ALA A 48 -2.69 -5.65 -6.00
N LEU A 49 -2.59 -4.46 -5.44
CA LEU A 49 -2.46 -3.21 -6.16
C LEU A 49 -1.15 -2.55 -5.73
N SER A 50 -0.36 -2.06 -6.68
CA SER A 50 0.81 -1.26 -6.38
C SER A 50 0.86 0.00 -7.25
N SER A 51 1.23 1.11 -6.64
CA SER A 51 1.60 2.35 -7.32
C SER A 51 3.10 2.52 -7.27
N ALA A 52 3.69 3.03 -8.35
CA ALA A 52 5.09 3.44 -8.39
C ALA A 52 5.18 4.83 -8.99
N THR A 53 5.86 5.74 -8.29
CA THR A 53 6.23 7.09 -8.75
C THR A 53 7.76 7.24 -8.67
N SER A 54 8.28 8.42 -9.00
CA SER A 54 9.69 8.77 -8.77
C SER A 54 10.05 8.81 -7.28
N GLU A 55 9.07 9.08 -6.40
CA GLU A 55 9.27 9.25 -4.96
C GLU A 55 9.21 7.93 -4.19
N GLY A 56 8.55 6.91 -4.74
CA GLY A 56 8.43 5.63 -4.05
C GLY A 56 7.46 4.65 -4.66
N LYS A 57 7.23 3.56 -3.92
CA LYS A 57 6.35 2.48 -4.31
C LYS A 57 5.51 2.02 -3.13
N ASP A 58 4.20 2.02 -3.31
CA ASP A 58 3.25 1.45 -2.36
C ASP A 58 2.69 0.13 -2.86
N VAL A 59 2.37 -0.77 -1.93
CA VAL A 59 1.79 -2.07 -2.25
C VAL A 59 0.66 -2.41 -1.26
N LEU A 60 -0.55 -2.55 -1.78
CA LEU A 60 -1.73 -3.05 -1.08
C LEU A 60 -1.95 -4.52 -1.45
N GLY A 61 -1.84 -5.42 -0.48
CA GLY A 61 -2.16 -6.85 -0.66
C GLY A 61 -3.58 -7.17 -0.20
N LEU A 62 -4.33 -7.92 -1.02
CA LEU A 62 -5.72 -8.28 -0.73
C LEU A 62 -5.90 -9.80 -0.61
N SER A 63 -6.68 -10.22 0.38
CA SER A 63 -6.94 -11.63 0.68
C SER A 63 -8.23 -11.79 1.51
N GLY A 64 -8.60 -13.03 1.82
CA GLY A 64 -9.79 -13.29 2.65
C GLY A 64 -11.14 -13.09 1.94
N PHE A 65 -11.15 -13.07 0.60
CA PHE A 65 -12.37 -12.95 -0.20
C PHE A 65 -13.40 -14.02 0.16
N ASP A 66 -14.68 -13.64 0.11
CA ASP A 66 -15.85 -14.47 0.45
C ASP A 66 -15.84 -15.06 1.87
N LYS A 67 -14.96 -14.57 2.76
CA LYS A 67 -14.94 -14.98 4.17
C LYS A 67 -15.63 -13.92 5.02
N PRO A 68 -16.46 -14.32 6.00
CA PRO A 68 -17.07 -13.38 6.92
C PRO A 68 -16.00 -12.68 7.75
N VAL A 69 -16.18 -11.37 7.95
CA VAL A 69 -15.37 -10.61 8.90
C VAL A 69 -15.87 -10.90 10.31
N PRO A 70 -14.97 -11.17 11.28
CA PRO A 70 -15.34 -11.32 12.68
C PRO A 70 -16.12 -10.09 13.17
N LYS A 71 -17.26 -10.31 13.83
CA LYS A 71 -18.14 -9.24 14.33
C LYS A 71 -17.93 -8.92 15.81
N LYS A 72 -17.14 -9.73 16.51
CA LYS A 72 -16.84 -9.49 17.93
C LYS A 72 -15.96 -8.26 18.01
N THR A 73 -16.34 -7.33 18.86
CA THR A 73 -15.47 -6.20 19.23
C THR A 73 -14.14 -6.76 19.72
N PRO A 74 -12.99 -6.32 19.16
CA PRO A 74 -11.68 -6.69 19.69
C PRO A 74 -11.55 -6.31 21.16
N SER A 75 -10.64 -6.96 21.88
CA SER A 75 -10.37 -6.58 23.26
C SER A 75 -9.75 -5.17 23.31
N ALA A 76 -9.80 -4.53 24.49
CA ALA A 76 -9.14 -3.25 24.68
C ALA A 76 -7.63 -3.34 24.44
N ASP A 77 -7.02 -4.48 24.77
CA ASP A 77 -5.58 -4.72 24.59
C ASP A 77 -5.20 -4.94 23.11
N ASP A 78 -6.16 -5.35 22.27
CA ASP A 78 -6.00 -5.49 20.82
C ASP A 78 -6.38 -4.21 20.03
N THR A 79 -6.75 -3.14 20.74
CA THR A 79 -7.26 -1.90 20.15
C THR A 79 -6.42 -0.69 20.57
N ILE A 80 -6.24 0.26 19.66
CA ILE A 80 -5.61 1.56 19.96
C ILE A 80 -6.58 2.68 19.54
N SER A 81 -6.67 3.74 20.34
CA SER A 81 -7.45 4.92 19.94
C SER A 81 -6.74 5.74 18.86
N VAL A 82 -7.48 6.52 18.07
CA VAL A 82 -6.90 7.44 17.07
C VAL A 82 -5.92 8.41 17.73
N LYS A 83 -6.23 8.91 18.94
CA LYS A 83 -5.35 9.82 19.68
C LYS A 83 -4.02 9.16 20.06
N GLU A 84 -4.04 7.90 20.46
CA GLU A 84 -2.83 7.15 20.78
C GLU A 84 -2.01 6.86 19.52
N LEU A 85 -2.68 6.48 18.42
CA LEU A 85 -2.02 6.28 17.13
C LEU A 85 -1.32 7.57 16.66
N THR A 86 -2.00 8.72 16.72
CA THR A 86 -1.42 10.02 16.35
C THR A 86 -0.16 10.33 17.17
N ARG A 87 -0.24 10.22 18.51
CA ARG A 87 0.93 10.45 19.36
C ARG A 87 2.10 9.53 19.04
N LYS A 88 1.82 8.27 18.72
CA LYS A 88 2.86 7.30 18.37
C LYS A 88 3.59 7.72 17.08
N LEU A 89 2.83 8.08 16.04
CA LEU A 89 3.40 8.52 14.77
C LEU A 89 4.22 9.81 14.92
N GLU A 90 3.79 10.76 15.75
CA GLU A 90 4.53 11.99 16.06
C GLU A 90 5.83 11.69 16.83
N SER A 91 5.78 10.78 17.80
CA SER A 91 6.97 10.39 18.58
C SER A 91 8.03 9.66 17.76
N GLU A 92 7.61 8.91 16.74
CA GLU A 92 8.52 8.22 15.81
C GLU A 92 9.16 9.21 14.80
N GLN A 93 8.55 10.37 14.57
CA GLN A 93 9.06 11.41 13.67
C GLN A 93 9.89 12.49 14.39
N GLY A 94 9.78 12.62 15.71
CA GLY A 94 10.51 13.61 16.52
C GLY A 94 11.89 13.18 17.03
N GLY A 95 12.42 12.02 16.61
CA GLY A 95 13.65 11.43 17.14
C GLY A 95 14.98 11.93 16.57
N GLN A 96 15.01 13.03 15.81
CA GLN A 96 16.25 13.65 15.31
C GLN A 96 16.19 15.18 15.43
N GLU A 97 16.39 15.73 16.62
CA GLU A 97 17.07 17.03 16.79
C GLU A 97 17.38 17.26 18.28
N GLY A 98 18.67 17.41 18.60
CA GLY A 98 19.11 17.68 19.98
C GLY A 98 20.56 17.28 20.31
N GLY A 99 21.47 17.26 19.33
CA GLY A 99 22.91 17.13 19.57
C GLY A 99 23.60 18.44 19.19
N GLN A 100 23.58 19.41 20.08
CA GLN A 100 24.33 20.67 19.98
C GLN A 100 25.83 20.34 19.81
N PRO A 101 26.54 20.81 18.77
CA PRO A 101 27.98 20.63 18.71
C PRO A 101 28.63 21.53 19.76
N ASP A 102 29.15 20.91 20.83
CA ASP A 102 30.16 21.53 21.69
C ASP A 102 31.36 21.87 20.80
N ARG A 103 31.48 23.15 20.44
CA ARG A 103 32.74 23.68 19.92
C ARG A 103 33.67 23.79 21.11
N GLN A 104 34.50 22.76 21.32
CA GLN A 104 35.67 22.91 22.17
C GLN A 104 36.70 23.77 21.43
N ASP A 105 37.04 24.87 22.09
CA ASP A 105 38.09 25.81 21.76
C ASP A 105 39.45 25.11 21.50
N VAL A 106 40.22 25.63 20.54
CA VAL A 106 41.66 25.40 20.39
C VAL A 106 42.41 26.72 20.33
#